data_AF-A0A919AH19-F1
#
_entry.id   AF-A0A919AH19-F1
#
_cell.length_a   1.000
_cell.length_b   1.000
_cell.length_c   1.000
_cell.angle_alpha   90.00
_cell.angle_beta   90.00
_cell.angle_gamma   90.00
#
_symmetry.space_group_name_H-M   'P 1'
#
loop_
_entity.id
_entity.type
_entity.pdbx_description
1 polymer ?
#
loop_
_entity_poly.entity_id
_entity_poly.type
_entity_poly.pdbx_seq_one_letter_code
_entity_poly.pdbx_strand_id
1 'polypeptide(L)' 'MVISSPRGSFGAVARLDGRATRGTALTEKGHWPRLSPGGEGVNATVAEDDADFGGGAVFHDNRVRVEPAGTAVT' A
#
# COMPACT_ATOMS: atom_id res chain seq x y z
N MET A 1 1.67 -10.63 -2.66
CA MET A 1 0.31 -10.14 -2.35
C MET A 1 0.06 -8.88 -3.17
N VAL A 2 -1.21 -8.60 -3.46
CA VAL A 2 -1.64 -7.34 -4.08
C VAL A 2 -2.39 -6.54 -3.03
N ILE A 3 -2.04 -5.25 -2.93
CA ILE A 3 -2.68 -4.29 -2.04
C ILE A 3 -3.36 -3.26 -2.92
N SER A 4 -4.68 -3.08 -2.77
CA SER A 4 -5.48 -2.28 -3.68
C SER A 4 -6.42 -1.31 -2.97
N SER A 5 -6.75 -0.23 -3.66
CA SER A 5 -7.76 0.76 -3.33
C SER A 5 -8.42 1.24 -4.62
N PRO A 6 -9.51 2.03 -4.57
CA PRO A 6 -10.08 2.64 -5.77
C PRO A 6 -9.11 3.52 -6.57
N ARG A 7 -8.03 4.01 -5.94
CA ARG A 7 -7.03 4.89 -6.56
C ARG A 7 -5.93 4.13 -7.30
N GLY A 8 -5.69 2.87 -6.96
CA GLY A 8 -4.58 2.10 -7.52
C GLY A 8 -4.18 0.92 -6.64
N SER A 9 -3.10 0.26 -7.03
CA SER A 9 -2.60 -0.95 -6.39
C SER A 9 -1.10 -1.12 -6.54
N PHE A 10 -0.49 -1.90 -5.65
CA PHE A 10 0.90 -2.31 -5.75
C PHE A 10 1.10 -3.75 -5.26
N GLY A 11 2.19 -4.37 -5.74
CA GLY A 11 2.63 -5.68 -5.28
C GLY A 11 3.54 -5.58 -4.06
N ALA A 12 3.39 -6.49 -3.11
CA ALA A 12 4.30 -6.62 -1.97
C ALA A 12 4.50 -8.07 -1.52
N VAL A 13 5.61 -8.32 -0.85
CA VAL A 13 5.88 -9.58 -0.14
C VAL A 13 5.38 -9.43 1.29
N ALA A 14 4.56 -10.38 1.74
CA ALA A 14 4.04 -10.38 3.10
C ALA A 14 5.09 -10.94 4.08
N ARG A 15 5.26 -10.27 5.22
CA ARG A 15 6.08 -10.74 6.34
C ARG A 15 5.17 -10.91 7.56
N LEU A 16 5.14 -12.13 8.11
CA LEU A 16 4.32 -12.48 9.27
C LEU A 16 5.21 -12.52 10.52
N ASP A 17 5.14 -11.48 11.34
CA ASP A 17 6.02 -11.31 12.51
C ASP A 17 5.28 -10.88 13.79
N GLY A 18 3.94 -10.78 13.74
CA GLY A 18 3.12 -10.39 14.87
C GLY A 18 3.13 -8.89 15.24
N ARG A 19 3.80 -8.02 14.45
CA ARG A 19 3.82 -6.57 14.75
C ARG A 19 2.54 -5.85 14.36
N ALA A 20 1.84 -6.33 13.33
CA ALA A 20 0.60 -5.73 12.88
C ALA A 20 -0.57 -6.19 13.76
N THR A 21 -1.44 -5.25 14.14
CA THR A 21 -2.72 -5.59 14.77
C THR A 21 -3.67 -6.20 13.73
N ARG A 22 -4.56 -7.10 14.17
CA ARG A 22 -5.59 -7.70 13.31
C ARG A 22 -6.38 -6.61 12.59
N GLY A 23 -6.49 -6.73 11.26
CA GLY A 23 -7.21 -5.76 10.42
C GLY A 23 -6.33 -4.65 9.86
N THR A 24 -5.05 -4.58 10.23
CA THR A 24 -4.09 -3.58 9.74
C THR A 24 -2.97 -4.26 8.96
N ALA A 25 -2.53 -3.62 7.87
CA ALA A 25 -1.30 -3.95 7.17
C ALA A 25 -0.25 -2.87 7.45
N LEU A 26 0.98 -3.29 7.70
CA LEU A 26 2.12 -2.40 7.88
C LEU A 26 3.02 -2.48 6.64
N THR A 27 3.52 -1.33 6.21
CA THR A 27 4.48 -1.22 5.12
C THR A 27 5.43 -0.07 5.40
N GLU A 28 6.62 -0.14 4.80
CA GLU A 28 7.63 0.90 4.92
C GLU A 28 7.51 1.88 3.75
N LYS A 29 7.66 3.17 4.05
CA LYS A 29 7.89 4.18 3.01
C LYS A 29 9.38 4.17 2.65
N GLY A 30 9.69 4.34 1.36
CA GLY A 30 11.05 4.54 0.88
C GLY A 30 11.54 3.52 -0.16
N HIS A 31 10.76 2.47 -0.44
CA HIS A 31 11.05 1.64 -1.60
C HIS A 31 10.82 2.44 -2.89
N TRP A 32 11.79 2.38 -3.79
CA TRP A 32 11.77 3.17 -5.02
C TRP A 32 10.82 2.52 -6.04
N PRO A 33 9.77 3.21 -6.51
CA PRO A 33 8.79 2.60 -7.40
C PRO A 33 9.40 2.03 -8.70
N ARG A 34 10.46 2.65 -9.22
CA ARG A 34 11.21 2.15 -10.40
C ARG A 34 11.83 0.77 -10.19
N LEU A 35 12.02 0.33 -8.94
CA LEU A 35 12.53 -1.00 -8.60
C LEU A 35 11.41 -2.03 -8.34
N SER A 36 10.15 -1.59 -8.36
CA SER A 36 8.99 -2.46 -8.18
C SER A 36 8.47 -3.00 -9.52
N PRO A 37 8.05 -4.27 -9.57
CA PRO A 37 7.27 -4.78 -10.70
C PRO A 37 6.01 -3.93 -10.87
N GLY A 38 5.86 -3.31 -12.04
CA GLY A 38 4.74 -2.40 -12.34
C GLY A 38 5.01 -0.93 -12.08
N GLY A 39 6.17 -0.54 -11.53
CA GLY A 39 6.54 0.87 -11.37
C GLY A 39 5.80 1.62 -10.26
N GLU A 40 4.98 0.92 -9.46
CA GLU A 40 4.14 1.48 -8.42
C GLU A 40 4.67 1.16 -7.01
N GLY A 41 4.38 2.04 -6.06
CA GLY A 41 4.72 1.85 -4.65
C GLY A 41 3.51 2.02 -3.73
N VAL A 42 3.75 2.04 -2.41
CA VAL A 42 2.67 2.19 -1.42
C VAL A 42 1.78 3.41 -1.67
N ASN A 43 2.36 4.51 -2.17
CA ASN A 43 1.64 5.74 -2.47
C ASN A 43 0.57 5.58 -3.56
N ALA A 44 0.62 4.54 -4.39
CA ALA A 44 -0.42 4.24 -5.39
C ALA A 44 -1.81 4.00 -4.77
N THR A 45 -1.88 3.78 -3.45
CA THR A 45 -3.15 3.60 -2.72
C THR A 45 -3.56 4.81 -1.89
N VAL A 46 -2.68 5.80 -1.74
CA VAL A 46 -2.91 6.99 -0.90
C VAL A 46 -3.74 8.02 -1.67
N ALA A 47 -4.64 8.72 -0.98
CA ALA A 47 -5.37 9.84 -1.56
C ALA A 47 -4.50 11.10 -1.64
N GLU A 48 -4.56 11.79 -2.77
CA GLU A 48 -3.92 13.10 -2.96
C GLU A 48 -4.86 14.20 -2.43
N ASP A 49 -5.01 14.24 -1.11
CA ASP A 49 -5.88 15.18 -0.41
C ASP A 49 -5.16 15.88 0.74
N ASP A 50 -5.69 17.05 1.11
CA ASP A 50 -5.29 17.83 2.27
C ASP A 50 -6.24 17.59 3.44
N ALA A 51 -5.70 17.42 4.64
CA ALA A 51 -6.46 17.33 5.88
C ALA A 51 -7.20 18.65 6.17
N ASP A 52 -8.41 18.54 6.70
CA ASP A 52 -9.29 19.65 7.05
C ASP A 52 -8.65 20.65 8.03
N PHE A 53 -7.89 20.13 9.01
CA PHE A 53 -7.13 20.92 9.95
C PHE A 53 -5.66 21.04 9.54
N GLY A 54 -5.27 22.24 9.08
CA GLY A 54 -3.88 22.59 8.81
C GLY A 54 -3.32 22.15 7.46
N GLY A 55 -4.12 21.52 6.58
CA GLY A 55 -3.73 21.21 5.20
C GLY A 55 -2.59 20.20 5.07
N GLY A 56 -2.45 19.30 6.05
CA GLY A 56 -1.43 18.24 6.01
C GLY A 56 -1.84 17.06 5.14
N ALA A 57 -0.87 16.27 4.67
CA ALA A 57 -1.15 15.10 3.85
C ALA A 57 -1.84 13.96 4.64
N VAL A 58 -2.74 13.22 3.97
CA VAL A 58 -3.60 12.18 4.57
C VAL A 58 -3.03 10.75 4.52
N PHE A 59 -1.71 10.58 4.56
CA PHE A 59 -1.04 9.28 4.35
C PHE A 59 -1.54 8.12 5.23
N HIS A 60 -1.97 8.42 6.46
CA HIS A 60 -2.39 7.42 7.45
C HIS A 60 -3.89 7.10 7.41
N ASP A 61 -4.69 7.88 6.68
CA ASP A 61 -6.07 7.53 6.35
C ASP A 61 -6.12 6.79 5.03
N ASN A 62 -5.71 5.52 5.05
CA ASN A 62 -5.59 4.72 3.84
C ASN A 62 -6.22 3.33 4.03
N ARG A 63 -7.45 3.20 3.54
CA ARG A 63 -8.16 1.91 3.50
C ARG A 63 -7.80 1.13 2.25
N VAL A 64 -7.32 -0.09 2.47
CA VAL A 64 -6.90 -1.02 1.41
C VAL A 64 -7.55 -2.38 1.54
N ARG A 65 -7.58 -3.11 0.43
CA ARG A 65 -7.84 -4.54 0.37
C ARG A 65 -6.52 -5.28 0.14
N VAL A 66 -6.32 -6.39 0.84
CA VAL A 66 -5.13 -7.24 0.71
C VAL A 66 -5.56 -8.59 0.18
N GLU A 67 -4.97 -9.00 -0.95
CA GLU A 67 -5.28 -10.26 -1.62
C GLU A 67 -3.99 -11.04 -1.94
N PRO A 68 -4.05 -12.38 -2.03
CA PRO A 68 -2.97 -13.16 -2.61
C PRO A 68 -2.60 -12.58 -3.98
N ALA A 69 -1.30 -12.49 -4.29
CA ALA A 69 -0.92 -12.28 -5.67
C ALA A 69 -1.27 -13.59 -6.38
N GLY A 70 -2.08 -13.53 -7.43
CA GLY A 70 -2.39 -14.71 -8.24
C GLY A 70 -1.10 -15.42 -8.67
N THR A 71 -1.19 -16.70 -8.98
CA THR A 71 -0.06 -17.44 -9.52
C THR A 71 0.41 -16.77 -10.81
N ALA A 72 1.66 -16.31 -10.83
CA ALA A 72 2.28 -15.88 -12.08
C ALA A 72 2.32 -17.08 -13.02
N VAL A 73 1.71 -16.97 -14.21
CA VAL A 73 1.94 -17.93 -15.28
C VAL A 73 3.32 -17.61 -15.83
N THR A 74 4.26 -18.55 -15.64
CA THR A 74 5.63 -18.47 -16.14
C THR A 74 5.68 -18.58 -17.66
#